data_AF-K3WJ85-F1
#
_entry.id   AF-K3WJ85-F1
#
_cell.length_a   1.000
_cell.length_b   1.000
_cell.length_c   1.000
_cell.angle_alpha   90.00
_cell.angle_beta   90.00
_cell.angle_gamma   90.00
#
_symmetry.space_group_name_H-M   'P 1'
#
loop_
_entity.id
_entity.type
_entity.pdbx_description
1 polymer ?
#
loop_
_entity_poly.entity_id
_entity_poly.type
_entity_poly.pdbx_seq_one_letter_code
_entity_poly.pdbx_strand_id
1 'polypeptide(L)'
;MSADMLQGRVFARYREFLKLSEEQRQRVHALADALIASNTLIPQKSSGSTTSRAFALDVSKKQLLKAIRDSTATEEEDAELLVDQLVQSGFLALKHEDDLSTKKASEFDANATFTLARVTTSRPDEKSVWSVREGAIQAGTLKRASKFSKLFGGKELYFVVNSTDKVLYWFDSDAAMHTKGQMNLDGAAVQFDSTAFPFGIKVSKEKACVYLGTPSKEKQDEWLNSVINGGAVYREAFNLDAEAVTSIYDLKDYDMSGQEVPIDKYKGKVLLVVNVSSNCGLTPSNYPALVELDNKYRDQGLVVLAFPCNQFALQEPGTHEEIMEFVKKYNCKFPFFEKNDVNGAKARPVFTYLKAKLPTKFGSFVKWNFTKFLIDRKGQPYKRFSPYDLPTSFEDDIQLLLAQKADD
;
A
#
# COMPACT_ATOMS: atom_id res chain seq x y z
N MET A 1 9.56 -10.65 7.58
CA MET A 1 9.43 -9.46 6.73
C MET A 1 9.68 -9.89 5.29
N SER A 2 8.75 -9.65 4.36
CA SER A 2 9.04 -9.94 2.94
C SER A 2 10.08 -8.94 2.44
N ALA A 3 11.10 -9.41 1.72
CA ALA A 3 12.13 -8.56 1.12
C ALA A 3 11.52 -7.54 0.13
N ASP A 4 10.35 -7.85 -0.43
CA ASP A 4 9.68 -7.04 -1.45
C ASP A 4 8.97 -5.80 -0.91
N MET A 5 8.62 -5.79 0.39
CA MET A 5 7.88 -4.69 1.04
C MET A 5 8.79 -3.61 1.63
N LEU A 6 9.96 -3.99 2.15
CA LEU A 6 10.91 -3.05 2.76
C LEU A 6 12.10 -2.82 1.83
N GLN A 7 11.87 -2.08 0.74
CA GLN A 7 12.89 -1.83 -0.28
C GLN A 7 13.91 -0.80 0.18
N GLY A 8 15.08 -0.74 -0.46
CA GLY A 8 16.12 0.26 -0.17
C GLY A 8 17.31 -0.26 0.64
N ARG A 9 18.43 0.44 0.52
CA ARG A 9 19.76 0.07 1.03
C ARG A 9 19.78 -0.07 2.56
N VAL A 10 19.11 0.84 3.29
CA VAL A 10 19.00 0.77 4.75
C VAL A 10 18.28 -0.50 5.20
N PHE A 11 17.13 -0.83 4.61
CA PHE A 11 16.40 -2.04 4.98
C PHE A 11 17.11 -3.32 4.51
N ALA A 12 17.86 -3.28 3.41
CA ALA A 12 18.71 -4.40 2.99
C ALA A 12 19.77 -4.72 4.06
N ARG A 13 20.47 -3.71 4.57
CA ARG A 13 21.45 -3.87 5.65
C ARG A 13 20.81 -4.30 6.96
N TYR A 14 19.66 -3.73 7.31
CA TYR A 14 18.94 -4.13 8.51
C TYR A 14 18.52 -5.61 8.45
N ARG A 15 18.14 -6.13 7.27
CA ARG A 15 17.89 -7.57 7.11
C ARG A 15 19.14 -8.42 7.35
N GLU A 16 20.32 -7.99 6.90
CA GLU A 16 21.57 -8.71 7.23
C GLU A 16 21.85 -8.68 8.73
N PHE A 17 21.64 -7.55 9.40
CA PHE A 17 21.76 -7.46 10.86
C PHE A 17 20.82 -8.43 11.59
N LEU A 18 19.60 -8.61 11.08
CA LEU A 18 18.61 -9.54 11.66
C LEU A 18 18.97 -11.02 11.46
N LYS A 19 19.92 -11.37 10.58
CA LYS A 19 20.43 -12.74 10.44
C LYS A 19 21.42 -13.11 11.55
N LEU A 20 21.99 -12.13 12.25
CA LEU A 20 22.89 -12.37 13.37
C LEU A 20 22.14 -13.01 14.54
N SER A 21 22.86 -13.82 15.34
CA SER A 21 22.30 -14.38 16.58
C SER A 21 21.87 -13.27 17.54
N GLU A 22 20.97 -13.59 18.47
CA GLU A 22 20.57 -12.62 19.50
C GLU A 22 21.76 -12.11 20.31
N GLU A 23 22.68 -13.01 20.71
CA GLU A 23 23.91 -12.67 21.40
C GLU A 23 24.80 -11.71 20.59
N GLN A 24 24.97 -11.97 19.28
CA GLN A 24 25.72 -11.07 18.39
C GLN A 24 25.08 -9.69 18.31
N ARG A 25 23.74 -9.61 18.18
CA ARG A 25 23.03 -8.33 18.15
C ARG A 25 23.16 -7.58 19.48
N GLN A 26 23.05 -8.26 20.61
CA GLN A 26 23.26 -7.67 21.94
C GLN A 26 24.69 -7.15 22.11
N ARG A 27 25.70 -7.90 21.65
CA ARG A 27 27.10 -7.45 21.65
C ARG A 27 27.29 -6.17 20.83
N VAL A 28 26.67 -6.07 19.66
CA VAL A 28 26.73 -4.86 18.82
C VAL A 28 26.07 -3.67 19.51
N HIS A 29 24.92 -3.87 20.17
CA HIS A 29 24.28 -2.82 20.94
C HIS A 29 25.12 -2.36 22.13
N ALA A 30 25.69 -3.29 22.89
CA ALA A 30 26.57 -2.96 24.02
C ALA A 30 27.82 -2.20 23.57
N LEU A 31 28.42 -2.60 22.43
CA LEU A 31 29.56 -1.90 21.85
C LEU A 31 29.17 -0.48 21.39
N ALA A 32 28.03 -0.33 20.72
CA ALA A 32 27.50 0.97 20.33
C ALA A 32 27.35 1.91 21.54
N ASP A 33 26.78 1.42 22.64
CA ASP A 33 26.60 2.20 23.87
C ASP A 33 27.95 2.55 24.51
N ALA A 34 28.91 1.61 24.52
CA ALA A 34 30.26 1.86 25.02
C ALA A 34 31.00 2.93 24.22
N LEU A 35 30.90 2.89 22.88
CA LEU A 35 31.52 3.88 21.99
C LEU A 35 30.90 5.29 22.11
N ILE A 36 29.62 5.38 22.48
CA ILE A 36 28.98 6.66 22.85
C ILE A 36 29.55 7.13 24.19
N ALA A 37 29.54 6.27 25.21
CA ALA A 37 29.92 6.63 26.57
C ALA A 37 31.39 7.03 26.71
N SER A 38 32.28 6.44 25.91
CA SER A 38 33.71 6.74 25.91
C SER A 38 34.06 8.12 25.33
N ASN A 39 33.07 8.86 24.78
CA ASN A 39 33.28 10.04 23.95
C ASN A 39 34.30 9.81 22.82
N THR A 40 34.57 8.56 22.42
CA THR A 40 35.49 8.29 21.30
C THR A 40 34.91 8.78 19.97
N LEU A 41 33.57 8.87 19.90
CA LEU A 41 32.80 9.35 18.75
C LEU A 41 32.19 10.75 18.98
N ILE A 42 32.51 11.43 20.09
CA ILE A 42 31.97 12.74 20.50
C ILE A 42 33.16 13.67 20.80
N PRO A 43 33.24 14.91 20.27
CA PRO A 43 34.42 15.73 20.49
C PRO A 43 34.54 16.14 21.96
N GLN A 44 35.75 16.03 22.51
CA GLN A 44 36.15 16.77 23.71
C GLN A 44 36.02 18.28 23.40
N LYS A 45 35.26 19.03 24.20
CA LYS A 45 35.14 20.49 24.05
C LYS A 45 36.54 21.11 24.03
N SER A 46 36.89 21.83 22.96
CA SER A 46 37.91 22.87 23.09
C SER A 46 37.32 23.99 23.96
N SER A 47 38.08 24.41 24.97
CA SER A 47 37.73 25.49 25.88
C SER A 47 37.46 26.79 25.09
N GLY A 48 36.20 27.12 24.82
CA GLY A 48 35.86 28.42 24.21
C GLY A 48 34.50 28.59 23.52
N SER A 49 33.72 27.53 23.24
CA SER A 49 32.43 27.67 22.55
C SER A 49 31.23 27.31 23.44
N THR A 50 30.35 28.28 23.67
CA THR A 50 29.10 28.18 24.45
C THR A 50 27.90 27.65 23.65
N THR A 51 28.09 27.11 22.44
CA THR A 51 26.99 26.53 21.66
C THR A 51 26.98 25.01 21.76
N SER A 52 25.95 24.47 22.42
CA SER A 52 25.68 23.03 22.58
C SER A 52 25.15 22.40 21.28
N ARG A 53 25.93 22.46 20.19
CA ARG A 53 25.64 21.68 18.99
C ARG A 53 26.33 20.34 19.09
N ALA A 54 25.55 19.26 19.23
CA ALA A 54 26.02 17.91 19.00
C ALA A 54 26.34 17.78 17.51
N PHE A 55 27.56 18.14 17.11
CA PHE A 55 28.07 17.81 15.79
C PHE A 55 28.33 16.31 15.78
N ALA A 56 27.60 15.58 14.94
CA ALA A 56 27.96 14.21 14.63
C ALA A 56 29.37 14.24 14.04
N LEU A 57 30.34 13.63 14.74
CA LEU A 57 31.69 13.56 14.22
C LEU A 57 31.75 12.50 13.12
N ASP A 58 32.43 12.86 12.04
CA ASP A 58 32.91 11.86 11.10
C ASP A 58 34.11 11.16 11.70
N VAL A 59 34.03 9.84 11.79
CA VAL A 59 35.09 9.01 12.34
C VAL A 59 35.62 8.12 11.23
N SER A 60 36.94 8.13 11.04
CA SER A 60 37.58 7.27 10.05
C SER A 60 37.51 5.79 10.44
N LYS A 61 37.53 4.87 9.47
CA LYS A 61 37.68 3.42 9.71
C LYS A 61 38.84 3.14 10.67
N LYS A 62 39.99 3.78 10.46
CA LYS A 62 41.19 3.62 11.30
C LYS A 62 40.93 3.98 12.77
N GLN A 63 40.21 5.08 13.03
CA GLN A 63 39.86 5.51 14.39
C GLN A 63 38.86 4.55 15.03
N LEU A 64 37.87 4.06 14.27
CA LEU A 64 36.89 3.07 14.74
C LEU A 64 37.57 1.74 15.12
N LEU A 65 38.43 1.21 14.26
CA LEU A 65 39.14 -0.04 14.54
C LEU A 65 40.02 0.07 15.78
N LYS A 66 40.68 1.21 15.98
CA LYS A 66 41.41 1.47 17.22
C LYS A 66 40.46 1.49 18.43
N ALA A 67 39.38 2.25 18.36
CA ALA A 67 38.41 2.38 19.44
C ALA A 67 37.78 1.04 19.86
N ILE A 68 37.44 0.20 18.88
CA ILE A 68 36.87 -1.13 19.12
C ILE A 68 37.91 -2.00 19.81
N ARG A 69 39.12 -2.13 19.27
CA ARG A 69 40.19 -2.94 19.88
C ARG A 69 40.50 -2.50 21.30
N ASP A 70 40.58 -1.19 21.55
CA ASP A 70 40.81 -0.64 22.89
C ASP A 70 39.66 -0.97 23.85
N SER A 71 38.42 -1.10 23.36
CA SER A 71 37.22 -1.37 24.17
C SER A 71 36.94 -2.85 24.39
N THR A 72 37.32 -3.72 23.45
CA THR A 72 36.97 -5.15 23.45
C THR A 72 38.16 -6.09 23.62
N ALA A 73 39.40 -5.59 23.55
CA ALA A 73 40.62 -6.40 23.55
C ALA A 73 40.63 -7.52 22.48
N THR A 74 40.02 -7.26 21.32
CA THR A 74 39.90 -8.22 20.21
C THR A 74 40.99 -8.01 19.15
N GLU A 75 41.21 -9.04 18.34
CA GLU A 75 42.08 -8.96 17.15
C GLU A 75 41.48 -8.07 16.05
N GLU A 76 42.29 -7.71 15.05
CA GLU A 76 41.89 -6.78 13.98
C GLU A 76 40.74 -7.30 13.10
N GLU A 77 40.73 -8.59 12.77
CA GLU A 77 39.66 -9.23 11.97
C GLU A 77 38.30 -9.18 12.70
N ASP A 78 38.31 -9.44 14.01
CA ASP A 78 37.12 -9.32 14.86
C ASP A 78 36.64 -7.86 14.95
N ALA A 79 37.56 -6.90 14.97
CA ALA A 79 37.23 -5.48 14.98
C ALA A 79 36.59 -5.04 13.65
N GLU A 80 37.07 -5.53 12.50
CA GLU A 80 36.44 -5.27 11.20
C GLU A 80 35.02 -5.86 11.13
N LEU A 81 34.83 -7.09 11.62
CA LEU A 81 33.50 -7.70 11.70
C LEU A 81 32.54 -6.87 12.57
N LEU A 82 33.01 -6.32 13.69
CA LEU A 82 32.20 -5.45 14.55
C LEU A 82 31.85 -4.13 13.87
N VAL A 83 32.76 -3.53 13.09
CA VAL A 83 32.43 -2.35 12.26
C VAL A 83 31.31 -2.68 11.28
N ASP A 84 31.39 -3.83 10.61
CA ASP A 84 30.35 -4.31 9.70
C ASP A 84 28.99 -4.42 10.38
N GLN A 85 28.96 -5.05 11.54
CA GLN A 85 27.72 -5.24 12.29
C GLN A 85 27.16 -3.90 12.81
N LEU A 86 28.02 -2.95 13.22
CA LEU A 86 27.60 -1.59 13.60
C LEU A 86 27.00 -0.84 12.41
N VAL A 87 27.57 -1.00 11.22
CA VAL A 87 27.03 -0.43 9.98
C VAL A 87 25.70 -1.08 9.58
N GLN A 88 25.60 -2.41 9.68
CA GLN A 88 24.37 -3.15 9.39
C GLN A 88 23.23 -2.80 10.36
N SER A 89 23.56 -2.55 11.63
CA SER A 89 22.60 -2.14 12.66
C SER A 89 22.08 -0.70 12.48
N GLY A 90 22.72 0.10 11.62
CA GLY A 90 22.43 1.51 11.48
C GLY A 90 22.93 2.37 12.63
N PHE A 91 23.89 1.88 13.42
CA PHE A 91 24.61 2.70 14.38
C PHE A 91 25.59 3.64 13.68
N LEU A 92 26.28 3.12 12.66
CA LEU A 92 27.16 3.88 11.77
C LEU A 92 26.53 4.00 10.38
N ALA A 93 26.48 5.22 9.84
CA ALA A 93 26.23 5.48 8.42
C ALA A 93 27.49 6.03 7.75
N LEU A 94 27.69 5.73 6.47
CA LEU A 94 28.79 6.30 5.70
C LEU A 94 28.46 7.74 5.31
N LYS A 95 29.42 8.66 5.44
CA LYS A 95 29.20 10.11 5.20
C LYS A 95 28.92 10.45 3.73
N HIS A 96 29.60 9.77 2.80
CA HIS A 96 29.45 10.00 1.36
C HIS A 96 28.43 9.00 0.80
N GLU A 97 27.19 9.50 0.65
CA GLU A 97 25.94 8.74 0.61
C GLU A 97 25.61 7.98 -0.70
N ASP A 98 26.55 7.89 -1.65
CA ASP A 98 26.31 7.12 -2.89
C ASP A 98 26.58 5.61 -2.70
N ASP A 99 27.42 5.23 -1.73
CA ASP A 99 27.92 3.87 -1.59
C ASP A 99 27.51 3.22 -0.26
N LEU A 100 26.22 3.21 0.06
CA LEU A 100 25.65 2.14 0.90
C LEU A 100 25.64 0.80 0.13
N SER A 101 26.72 0.47 -0.57
CA SER A 101 26.89 -0.83 -1.22
C SER A 101 26.88 -1.94 -0.18
N THR A 102 26.70 -3.14 -0.68
CA THR A 102 26.84 -4.40 0.06
C THR A 102 28.27 -4.67 0.54
N LYS A 103 29.19 -3.70 0.41
CA LYS A 103 30.58 -3.80 0.82
C LYS A 103 30.72 -4.11 2.30
N LYS A 104 31.59 -5.06 2.62
CA LYS A 104 32.05 -5.33 3.98
C LYS A 104 33.02 -4.26 4.46
N ALA A 105 33.31 -4.26 5.76
CA ALA A 105 34.16 -3.28 6.42
C ALA A 105 35.56 -3.34 5.85
N SER A 106 36.05 -4.55 5.57
CA SER A 106 37.31 -4.84 4.90
C SER A 106 37.43 -4.22 3.50
N GLU A 107 36.30 -3.93 2.84
CA GLU A 107 36.26 -3.36 1.49
C GLU A 107 36.27 -1.81 1.49
N PHE A 108 36.13 -1.17 2.66
CA PHE A 108 36.27 0.28 2.79
C PHE A 108 37.73 0.71 2.97
N ASP A 109 38.09 1.85 2.35
CA ASP A 109 39.38 2.53 2.57
C ASP A 109 39.57 2.89 4.06
N ALA A 110 40.82 2.87 4.54
CA ALA A 110 41.15 3.20 5.93
C ALA A 110 40.69 4.61 6.35
N ASN A 111 40.53 5.52 5.38
CA ASN A 111 40.06 6.90 5.56
C ASN A 111 38.57 7.07 5.29
N ALA A 112 37.83 5.99 5.03
CA ALA A 112 36.37 6.04 4.93
C ALA A 112 35.78 6.62 6.21
N THR A 113 34.89 7.58 6.07
CA THR A 113 34.31 8.32 7.19
C THR A 113 32.89 7.85 7.49
N PHE A 114 32.63 7.62 8.77
CA PHE A 114 31.36 7.17 9.31
C PHE A 114 30.78 8.21 10.25
N THR A 115 29.48 8.38 10.20
CA THR A 115 28.69 9.27 11.04
C THR A 115 27.73 8.45 11.91
N LEU A 116 27.51 8.89 13.16
CA LEU A 116 26.59 8.25 14.11
C LEU A 116 25.12 8.38 13.68
N ALA A 117 24.56 7.34 13.06
CA ALA A 117 23.22 7.43 12.47
C ALA A 117 22.06 7.48 13.49
N ARG A 118 22.31 7.03 14.73
CA ARG A 118 21.31 7.07 15.82
C ARG A 118 21.21 8.44 16.51
N VAL A 119 22.16 9.35 16.28
CA VAL A 119 22.33 10.60 17.07
C VAL A 119 22.23 11.88 16.23
N THR A 120 22.24 11.78 14.89
CA THR A 120 22.47 12.93 13.99
C THR A 120 21.29 13.88 13.76
N THR A 121 20.12 13.68 14.35
CA THR A 121 19.04 14.62 14.10
C THR A 121 19.22 15.83 15.01
N SER A 122 19.57 16.96 14.40
CA SER A 122 19.81 18.23 15.10
C SER A 122 18.56 18.76 15.84
N ARG A 123 17.40 18.12 15.62
CA ARG A 123 16.11 18.44 16.20
C ARG A 123 15.42 17.16 16.70
N PRO A 124 14.79 17.18 17.88
CA PRO A 124 14.13 16.00 18.46
C PRO A 124 13.04 15.37 17.57
N ASP A 125 12.44 16.16 16.69
CA ASP A 125 11.35 15.79 15.78
C ASP A 125 11.83 15.27 14.41
N GLU A 126 13.10 15.45 14.06
CA GLU A 126 13.67 14.90 12.84
C GLU A 126 14.03 13.43 13.01
N LYS A 127 13.79 12.64 11.96
CA LYS A 127 14.13 11.21 11.89
C LYS A 127 15.03 10.93 10.69
N SER A 128 15.87 9.90 10.78
CA SER A 128 16.56 9.28 9.64
C SER A 128 15.81 8.02 9.19
N VAL A 129 16.08 7.51 7.98
CA VAL A 129 15.52 6.21 7.53
C VAL A 129 15.90 5.10 8.51
N TRP A 130 17.13 5.12 9.04
CA TRP A 130 17.57 4.19 10.08
C TRP A 130 16.74 4.26 11.34
N SER A 131 16.34 5.46 11.79
CA SER A 131 15.59 5.63 13.04
C SER A 131 14.13 5.19 12.96
N VAL A 132 13.56 5.06 11.75
CA VAL A 132 12.16 4.64 11.54
C VAL A 132 12.04 3.18 11.09
N ARG A 133 13.14 2.43 11.09
CA ARG A 133 13.19 1.03 10.62
C ARG A 133 12.36 0.08 11.49
N GLU A 134 12.34 0.32 12.80
CA GLU A 134 11.59 -0.49 13.76
C GLU A 134 10.11 -0.13 13.64
N GLY A 135 9.25 -1.12 13.33
CA GLY A 135 7.84 -0.89 13.03
C GLY A 135 7.54 -0.55 11.57
N ALA A 136 8.55 -0.48 10.70
CA ALA A 136 8.34 -0.33 9.26
C ALA A 136 7.62 -1.55 8.67
N ILE A 137 6.51 -1.30 7.98
CA ILE A 137 5.72 -2.34 7.31
C ILE A 137 5.75 -2.22 5.78
N GLN A 138 6.12 -1.04 5.27
CA GLN A 138 6.30 -0.79 3.83
C GLN A 138 7.33 0.32 3.63
N ALA A 139 8.23 0.16 2.66
CA ALA A 139 9.20 1.16 2.32
C ALA A 139 9.62 1.08 0.85
N GLY A 140 9.80 2.23 0.19
CA GLY A 140 10.18 2.28 -1.22
C GLY A 140 10.01 3.66 -1.85
N THR A 141 10.49 3.79 -3.08
CA THR A 141 10.42 5.05 -3.84
C THR A 141 9.06 5.21 -4.52
N LEU A 142 8.42 6.36 -4.30
CA LEU A 142 7.16 6.75 -4.95
C LEU A 142 7.29 8.16 -5.55
N LYS A 143 6.40 8.48 -6.50
CA LYS A 143 6.26 9.85 -7.00
C LYS A 143 5.32 10.65 -6.11
N ARG A 144 5.75 11.80 -5.59
CA ARG A 144 4.89 12.73 -4.87
C ARG A 144 4.43 13.85 -5.79
N ALA A 145 3.14 14.18 -5.78
CA ALA A 145 2.66 15.30 -6.57
C ALA A 145 3.22 16.64 -6.07
N SER A 146 3.43 17.55 -7.01
CA SER A 146 3.79 18.95 -6.89
C SER A 146 2.83 19.76 -7.77
N LYS A 147 2.89 21.10 -7.68
CA LYS A 147 2.03 21.99 -8.50
C LYS A 147 2.11 21.72 -10.01
N PHE A 148 3.21 21.12 -10.49
CA PHE A 148 3.45 20.87 -11.91
C PHE A 148 3.52 19.38 -12.28
N SER A 149 3.03 18.47 -11.44
CA SER A 149 3.20 17.03 -11.67
C SER A 149 2.53 16.47 -12.92
N LYS A 150 1.49 17.12 -13.43
CA LYS A 150 0.88 16.73 -14.71
C LYS A 150 1.81 17.00 -15.91
N LEU A 151 2.76 17.93 -15.78
CA LEU A 151 3.63 18.37 -16.87
C LEU A 151 5.04 17.76 -16.79
N PHE A 152 5.62 17.67 -15.59
CA PHE A 152 7.01 17.22 -15.39
C PHE A 152 7.14 15.89 -14.63
N GLY A 153 6.01 15.23 -14.33
CA GLY A 153 5.99 14.11 -13.39
C GLY A 153 6.15 14.58 -11.93
N GLY A 154 5.79 13.70 -10.99
CA GLY A 154 5.99 13.94 -9.56
C GLY A 154 7.45 13.95 -9.15
N LYS A 155 7.77 14.47 -7.96
CA LYS A 155 9.11 14.34 -7.37
C LYS A 155 9.25 12.92 -6.80
N GLU A 156 10.32 12.21 -7.16
CA GLU A 156 10.64 10.94 -6.54
C GLU A 156 11.17 11.16 -5.12
N LEU A 157 10.57 10.45 -4.17
CA LEU A 157 10.92 10.47 -2.76
C LEU A 157 10.81 9.05 -2.23
N TYR A 158 11.60 8.76 -1.19
CA TYR A 158 11.55 7.48 -0.50
C TYR A 158 10.57 7.56 0.66
N PHE A 159 9.60 6.64 0.71
CA PHE A 159 8.54 6.62 1.73
C PHE A 159 8.71 5.43 2.66
N VAL A 160 8.29 5.59 3.91
CA VAL A 160 8.22 4.52 4.92
C VAL A 160 6.89 4.61 5.65
N VAL A 161 6.14 3.51 5.69
CA VAL A 161 4.95 3.37 6.53
C VAL A 161 5.34 2.75 7.87
N ASN A 162 5.29 3.59 8.90
CA ASN A 162 5.46 3.36 10.33
C ASN A 162 4.24 2.74 11.05
N SER A 163 4.12 1.44 11.33
CA SER A 163 2.94 0.92 12.07
C SER A 163 3.01 1.14 13.58
N THR A 164 4.20 1.10 14.17
CA THR A 164 4.42 1.38 15.60
C THR A 164 4.22 2.86 15.88
N ASP A 165 4.81 3.72 15.06
CA ASP A 165 4.71 5.17 15.17
C ASP A 165 3.34 5.69 14.70
N LYS A 166 2.64 4.90 13.89
CA LYS A 166 1.45 5.31 13.10
C LYS A 166 1.73 6.54 12.22
N VAL A 167 2.84 6.52 11.48
CA VAL A 167 3.29 7.66 10.67
C VAL A 167 3.70 7.21 9.27
N LEU A 168 3.35 7.99 8.25
CA LEU A 168 3.93 7.93 6.92
C LEU A 168 5.07 8.95 6.84
N TYR A 169 6.31 8.48 6.74
CA TYR A 169 7.51 9.31 6.57
C TYR A 169 7.91 9.39 5.10
N TRP A 170 8.55 10.49 4.69
CA TRP A 170 9.24 10.57 3.41
C TRP A 170 10.58 11.30 3.48
N PHE A 171 11.48 10.89 2.60
CA PHE A 171 12.90 11.22 2.59
C PHE A 171 13.36 11.53 1.16
N ASP A 172 14.48 12.24 1.01
CA ASP A 172 15.07 12.47 -0.32
C ASP A 172 15.64 11.18 -0.92
N SER A 173 16.06 10.21 -0.11
CA SER A 173 16.61 8.92 -0.54
C SER A 173 16.34 7.81 0.49
N ASP A 174 16.62 6.57 0.11
CA ASP A 174 16.55 5.38 0.97
C ASP A 174 17.65 5.30 2.04
N ALA A 175 18.57 6.26 2.05
CA ALA A 175 19.69 6.39 2.98
C ALA A 175 19.55 7.62 3.89
N ALA A 176 18.59 8.51 3.60
CA ALA A 176 18.62 9.87 4.09
C ALA A 176 18.64 9.96 5.62
N MET A 177 19.47 10.89 6.10
CA MET A 177 19.66 11.17 7.52
C MET A 177 18.63 12.14 8.10
N HIS A 178 17.81 12.77 7.25
CA HIS A 178 16.79 13.73 7.65
C HIS A 178 15.47 13.48 6.92
N THR A 179 14.37 13.46 7.67
CA THR A 179 13.01 13.45 7.15
C THR A 179 12.74 14.69 6.31
N LYS A 180 12.21 14.51 5.10
CA LYS A 180 11.64 15.60 4.29
C LYS A 180 10.23 15.97 4.69
N GLY A 181 9.56 15.10 5.43
CA GLY A 181 8.28 15.35 6.05
C GLY A 181 7.61 14.06 6.45
N GLN A 182 6.47 14.21 7.11
CA GLN A 182 5.74 13.10 7.69
C GLN A 182 4.25 13.42 7.80
N MET A 183 3.44 12.38 7.96
CA MET A 183 2.02 12.50 8.26
C MET A 183 1.63 11.44 9.29
N ASN A 184 1.09 11.88 10.43
CA ASN A 184 0.48 10.98 11.40
C ASN A 184 -0.78 10.35 10.77
N LEU A 185 -0.84 9.02 10.79
CA LEU A 185 -1.88 8.21 10.16
C LEU A 185 -3.10 7.99 11.06
N ASP A 186 -2.97 8.17 12.38
CA ASP A 186 -4.10 8.10 13.31
C ASP A 186 -5.09 9.24 13.01
N GLY A 187 -6.34 8.88 12.69
CA GLY A 187 -7.35 9.82 12.19
C GLY A 187 -7.10 10.37 10.78
N ALA A 188 -6.08 9.89 10.06
CA ALA A 188 -5.90 10.18 8.64
C ALA A 188 -6.84 9.32 7.78
N ALA A 189 -7.06 9.77 6.55
CA ALA A 189 -7.77 9.05 5.51
C ALA A 189 -6.82 8.69 4.37
N VAL A 190 -7.03 7.52 3.77
CA VAL A 190 -6.38 7.12 2.51
C VAL A 190 -7.41 6.71 1.48
N GLN A 191 -7.18 7.07 0.22
CA GLN A 191 -8.09 6.80 -0.89
C GLN A 191 -7.34 6.59 -2.19
N PHE A 192 -7.95 5.89 -3.15
CA PHE A 192 -7.49 5.93 -4.53
C PHE A 192 -7.72 7.34 -5.11
N ASP A 193 -6.74 7.86 -5.84
CA ASP A 193 -6.81 9.19 -6.47
C ASP A 193 -6.03 9.16 -7.79
N SER A 194 -6.74 9.30 -8.91
CA SER A 194 -6.12 9.32 -10.24
C SER A 194 -5.88 10.74 -10.79
N THR A 195 -6.01 11.76 -9.94
CA THR A 195 -5.98 13.17 -10.36
C THR A 195 -4.58 13.61 -10.79
N ALA A 196 -3.56 13.15 -10.07
CA ALA A 196 -2.16 13.47 -10.34
C ALA A 196 -1.42 12.34 -11.08
N PHE A 197 -1.80 11.09 -10.85
CA PHE A 197 -1.12 9.90 -11.40
C PHE A 197 -2.16 8.83 -11.76
N PRO A 198 -1.99 8.06 -12.85
CA PRO A 198 -2.93 6.99 -13.21
C PRO A 198 -3.17 5.99 -12.06
N PHE A 199 -2.09 5.59 -11.38
CA PHE A 199 -2.11 4.73 -10.20
C PHE A 199 -1.76 5.55 -8.95
N GLY A 200 -2.61 6.52 -8.61
CA GLY A 200 -2.35 7.39 -7.47
C GLY A 200 -3.13 7.02 -6.20
N ILE A 201 -2.55 7.32 -5.04
CA ILE A 201 -3.22 7.31 -3.74
C ILE A 201 -3.12 8.70 -3.12
N LYS A 202 -4.18 9.12 -2.45
CA LYS A 202 -4.20 10.34 -1.64
C LYS A 202 -4.26 9.95 -0.18
N VAL A 203 -3.34 10.46 0.61
CA VAL A 203 -3.38 10.40 2.08
C VAL A 203 -3.67 11.79 2.59
N SER A 204 -4.66 11.93 3.47
CA SER A 204 -5.11 13.24 3.96
C SER A 204 -5.43 13.20 5.44
N LYS A 205 -5.07 14.27 6.14
CA LYS A 205 -5.46 14.51 7.53
C LYS A 205 -5.77 16.00 7.68
N GLU A 206 -7.00 16.30 8.12
CA GLU A 206 -7.51 17.67 8.19
C GLU A 206 -7.35 18.41 6.84
N LYS A 207 -6.55 19.49 6.81
CA LYS A 207 -6.26 20.27 5.60
C LYS A 207 -5.03 19.77 4.85
N ALA A 208 -4.22 18.88 5.44
CA ALA A 208 -3.01 18.36 4.83
C ALA A 208 -3.33 17.20 3.88
N CYS A 209 -2.75 17.22 2.68
CA CYS A 209 -2.89 16.15 1.69
C CYS A 209 -1.53 15.84 1.07
N VAL A 210 -1.28 14.55 0.85
CA VAL A 210 -0.15 14.04 0.08
C VAL A 210 -0.69 13.11 -1.00
N TYR A 211 -0.30 13.36 -2.25
CA TYR A 211 -0.68 12.56 -3.40
C TYR A 211 0.54 11.78 -3.87
N LEU A 212 0.41 10.46 -3.92
CA LEU A 212 1.47 9.52 -4.22
C LEU A 212 1.13 8.76 -5.49
N GLY A 213 2.09 8.60 -6.39
CA GLY A 213 1.98 7.80 -7.61
C GLY A 213 2.79 6.52 -7.47
N THR A 214 2.15 5.39 -7.76
CA THR A 214 2.77 4.06 -7.79
C THR A 214 3.07 3.62 -9.23
N PRO A 215 4.00 2.68 -9.46
CA PRO A 215 4.38 2.24 -10.80
C PRO A 215 3.32 1.37 -11.49
N SER A 216 2.46 0.70 -10.70
CA SER A 216 1.40 -0.17 -11.21
C SER A 216 0.18 -0.15 -10.28
N LYS A 217 -0.90 -0.78 -10.74
CA LYS A 217 -2.12 -0.99 -9.95
C LYS A 217 -1.88 -1.89 -8.74
N GLU A 218 -1.13 -2.98 -8.91
CA GLU A 218 -0.79 -3.91 -7.83
C GLU A 218 -0.04 -3.17 -6.73
N LYS A 219 0.93 -2.32 -7.10
CA LYS A 219 1.63 -1.46 -6.15
C LYS A 219 0.74 -0.37 -5.55
N GLN A 220 -0.25 0.14 -6.28
CA GLN A 220 -1.25 1.07 -5.73
C GLN A 220 -1.99 0.44 -4.56
N ASP A 221 -2.46 -0.80 -4.74
CA ASP A 221 -3.21 -1.54 -3.73
C ASP A 221 -2.32 -1.93 -2.55
N GLU A 222 -1.08 -2.38 -2.81
CA GLU A 222 -0.09 -2.71 -1.78
C GLU A 222 0.21 -1.49 -0.87
N TRP A 223 0.49 -0.32 -1.46
CA TRP A 223 0.77 0.89 -0.71
C TRP A 223 -0.46 1.42 0.02
N LEU A 224 -1.64 1.40 -0.61
CA LEU A 224 -2.89 1.78 0.04
C LEU A 224 -3.16 0.92 1.28
N ASN A 225 -3.05 -0.41 1.15
CA ASN A 225 -3.22 -1.34 2.26
C ASN A 225 -2.18 -1.12 3.36
N SER A 226 -0.94 -0.83 2.98
CA SER A 226 0.11 -0.53 3.94
C SER A 226 -0.23 0.72 4.77
N VAL A 227 -0.72 1.79 4.12
CA VAL A 227 -1.14 3.02 4.82
C VAL A 227 -2.34 2.77 5.74
N ILE A 228 -3.29 1.90 5.34
CA ILE A 228 -4.38 1.44 6.22
C ILE A 228 -3.81 0.69 7.44
N ASN A 229 -2.91 -0.26 7.21
CA ASN A 229 -2.26 -1.03 8.28
C ASN A 229 -1.37 -0.15 9.18
N GLY A 230 -0.92 1.00 8.69
CA GLY A 230 -0.23 2.03 9.45
C GLY A 230 -1.14 2.90 10.33
N GLY A 231 -2.47 2.75 10.23
CA GLY A 231 -3.45 3.41 11.09
C GLY A 231 -4.42 4.35 10.38
N ALA A 232 -4.27 4.58 9.07
CA ALA A 232 -5.22 5.40 8.32
C ALA A 232 -6.54 4.65 8.08
N VAL A 233 -7.62 5.41 7.94
CA VAL A 233 -8.93 4.87 7.56
C VAL A 233 -9.10 4.99 6.05
N TYR A 234 -9.50 3.91 5.38
CA TYR A 234 -9.90 4.02 3.99
C TYR A 234 -11.14 4.92 3.87
N ARG A 235 -11.07 5.99 3.08
CA ARG A 235 -12.24 6.78 2.69
C ARG A 235 -12.42 6.65 1.20
N GLU A 236 -13.53 6.07 0.78
CA GLU A 236 -13.92 6.16 -0.62
C GLU A 236 -14.10 7.64 -0.97
N ALA A 237 -13.60 8.07 -2.13
CA ALA A 237 -14.02 9.35 -2.70
C ALA A 237 -15.47 9.17 -3.17
N PHE A 238 -16.42 9.25 -2.24
CA PHE A 238 -17.83 9.11 -2.53
C PHE A 238 -18.24 10.21 -3.51
N ASN A 239 -18.53 9.81 -4.74
CA ASN A 239 -19.17 10.64 -5.77
C ASN A 239 -20.70 10.66 -5.63
N LEU A 240 -21.21 10.05 -4.55
CA LEU A 240 -22.61 9.87 -4.21
C LEU A 240 -22.72 9.84 -2.68
N ASP A 241 -23.72 10.52 -2.10
CA ASP A 241 -24.07 10.34 -0.68
C ASP A 241 -24.72 8.97 -0.48
N ALA A 242 -23.91 7.94 -0.24
CA ALA A 242 -24.36 6.56 -0.13
C ALA A 242 -25.31 6.31 1.06
N GLU A 243 -25.35 7.20 2.05
CA GLU A 243 -26.29 7.09 3.17
C GLU A 243 -27.69 7.59 2.81
N ALA A 244 -27.80 8.50 1.84
CA ALA A 244 -29.09 8.97 1.32
C ALA A 244 -29.76 7.95 0.38
N VAL A 245 -29.02 6.97 -0.12
CA VAL A 245 -29.55 5.90 -0.99
C VAL A 245 -30.13 4.79 -0.13
N THR A 246 -31.43 4.55 -0.30
CA THR A 246 -32.18 3.59 0.52
C THR A 246 -32.24 2.21 -0.10
N SER A 247 -32.19 2.12 -1.43
CA SER A 247 -32.19 0.88 -2.19
C SER A 247 -31.34 1.02 -3.44
N ILE A 248 -30.80 -0.09 -3.95
CA ILE A 248 -30.12 -0.09 -5.26
C ILE A 248 -31.06 0.38 -6.39
N TYR A 249 -32.38 0.25 -6.20
CA TYR A 249 -33.39 0.68 -7.18
C TYR A 249 -33.48 2.20 -7.33
N ASP A 250 -32.95 2.99 -6.38
CA ASP A 250 -32.86 4.44 -6.50
C ASP A 250 -31.76 4.89 -7.49
N LEU A 251 -30.96 3.93 -7.98
CA LEU A 251 -29.81 4.17 -8.84
C LEU A 251 -30.12 3.89 -10.31
N LYS A 252 -29.23 4.40 -11.15
CA LYS A 252 -29.20 4.19 -12.59
C LYS A 252 -27.77 3.97 -13.06
N ASP A 253 -27.62 3.33 -14.20
CA ASP A 253 -26.33 3.11 -14.85
C ASP A 253 -26.51 3.13 -16.38
N TYR A 254 -25.49 2.81 -17.16
CA TYR A 254 -25.56 2.82 -18.62
C TYR A 254 -25.27 1.43 -19.19
N ASP A 255 -26.05 1.01 -20.19
CA ASP A 255 -25.80 -0.25 -20.89
C ASP A 255 -24.64 -0.15 -21.89
N MET A 256 -24.29 -1.27 -22.53
CA MET A 256 -23.22 -1.32 -23.54
C MET A 256 -23.44 -0.40 -24.76
N SER A 257 -24.67 0.07 -25.00
CA SER A 257 -24.98 1.04 -26.06
C SER A 257 -24.96 2.50 -25.58
N GLY A 258 -24.61 2.74 -24.31
CA GLY A 258 -24.62 4.06 -23.68
C GLY A 258 -26.01 4.57 -23.34
N GLN A 259 -27.03 3.70 -23.34
CA GLN A 259 -28.38 4.08 -22.92
C GLN A 259 -28.51 3.98 -21.40
N GLU A 260 -29.12 4.99 -20.79
CA GLU A 260 -29.37 4.99 -19.35
C GLU A 260 -30.41 3.93 -18.98
N VAL A 261 -30.06 3.08 -18.02
CA VAL A 261 -30.90 2.01 -17.50
C VAL A 261 -31.13 2.27 -16.01
N PRO A 262 -32.37 2.58 -15.59
CA PRO A 262 -32.70 2.65 -14.17
C PRO A 262 -32.68 1.24 -13.59
N ILE A 263 -32.10 1.08 -12.39
CA ILE A 263 -31.93 -0.24 -11.76
C ILE A 263 -33.27 -0.78 -11.23
N ASP A 264 -34.25 0.10 -10.98
CA ASP A 264 -35.63 -0.27 -10.65
C ASP A 264 -36.32 -1.18 -11.69
N LYS A 265 -35.81 -1.24 -12.92
CA LYS A 265 -36.19 -2.22 -13.95
C LYS A 265 -36.12 -3.66 -13.44
N TYR A 266 -35.27 -3.93 -12.45
CA TYR A 266 -35.08 -5.25 -11.84
C TYR A 266 -35.75 -5.38 -10.46
N LYS A 267 -36.72 -4.51 -10.14
CA LYS A 267 -37.45 -4.55 -8.86
C LYS A 267 -38.13 -5.90 -8.64
N GLY A 268 -38.04 -6.41 -7.41
CA GLY A 268 -38.61 -7.71 -7.01
C GLY A 268 -37.76 -8.92 -7.42
N LYS A 269 -36.62 -8.72 -8.09
CA LYS A 269 -35.65 -9.76 -8.47
C LYS A 269 -34.52 -9.84 -7.45
N VAL A 270 -33.94 -11.03 -7.31
CA VAL A 270 -32.66 -11.21 -6.61
C VAL A 270 -31.55 -10.83 -7.60
N LEU A 271 -30.68 -9.89 -7.23
CA LEU A 271 -29.63 -9.41 -8.13
C LEU A 271 -28.26 -9.95 -7.71
N LEU A 272 -27.53 -10.48 -8.67
CA LEU A 272 -26.11 -10.80 -8.52
C LEU A 272 -25.29 -9.80 -9.32
N VAL A 273 -24.79 -8.76 -8.64
CA VAL A 273 -23.96 -7.70 -9.24
C VAL A 273 -22.50 -8.12 -9.22
N VAL A 274 -21.84 -8.11 -10.39
CA VAL A 274 -20.46 -8.61 -10.54
C VAL A 274 -19.63 -7.66 -11.39
N ASN A 275 -18.45 -7.26 -10.91
CA ASN A 275 -17.47 -6.63 -11.79
C ASN A 275 -16.73 -7.71 -12.59
N VAL A 276 -16.76 -7.65 -13.92
CA VAL A 276 -16.26 -8.73 -14.78
C VAL A 276 -15.04 -8.32 -15.59
N SER A 277 -14.31 -9.32 -16.08
CA SER A 277 -13.23 -9.12 -17.03
C SER A 277 -13.02 -10.31 -17.98
N SER A 278 -12.45 -10.04 -19.15
CA SER A 278 -12.17 -10.91 -20.29
C SER A 278 -10.76 -11.51 -20.23
N ASN A 279 -9.76 -10.76 -19.76
CA ASN A 279 -8.35 -11.20 -19.72
C ASN A 279 -7.85 -11.54 -18.31
N CYS A 280 -8.75 -11.93 -17.41
CA CYS A 280 -8.40 -12.31 -16.05
C CYS A 280 -8.21 -13.83 -15.93
N GLY A 281 -7.26 -14.29 -15.10
CA GLY A 281 -7.07 -15.72 -14.82
C GLY A 281 -8.29 -16.39 -14.18
N LEU A 282 -9.22 -15.60 -13.61
CA LEU A 282 -10.48 -16.08 -13.04
C LEU A 282 -11.63 -16.15 -14.05
N THR A 283 -11.45 -15.58 -15.25
CA THR A 283 -12.46 -15.54 -16.31
C THR A 283 -12.94 -16.93 -16.75
N PRO A 284 -12.05 -17.94 -16.97
CA PRO A 284 -12.47 -19.25 -17.43
C PRO A 284 -13.37 -20.02 -16.46
N SER A 285 -13.34 -19.71 -15.16
CA SER A 285 -14.17 -20.36 -14.14
C SER A 285 -15.40 -19.53 -13.76
N ASN A 286 -15.29 -18.20 -13.73
CA ASN A 286 -16.38 -17.34 -13.28
C ASN A 286 -17.50 -17.21 -14.31
N TYR A 287 -17.21 -16.99 -15.60
CA TYR A 287 -18.30 -16.88 -16.60
C TYR A 287 -19.15 -18.14 -16.70
N PRO A 288 -18.57 -19.36 -16.81
CA PRO A 288 -19.38 -20.58 -16.82
C PRO A 288 -20.26 -20.74 -15.57
N ALA A 289 -19.72 -20.47 -14.38
CA ALA A 289 -20.48 -20.56 -13.13
C ALA A 289 -21.61 -19.51 -13.04
N LEU A 290 -21.40 -18.29 -13.55
CA LEU A 290 -22.47 -17.29 -13.65
C LEU A 290 -23.57 -17.73 -14.62
N VAL A 291 -23.19 -18.29 -15.78
CA VAL A 291 -24.13 -18.81 -16.78
C VAL A 291 -24.90 -20.01 -16.24
N GLU A 292 -24.27 -20.87 -15.45
CA GLU A 292 -24.91 -21.99 -14.76
C GLU A 292 -26.02 -21.50 -13.82
N LEU A 293 -25.72 -20.55 -12.93
CA LEU A 293 -26.71 -19.97 -12.01
C LEU A 293 -27.84 -19.26 -12.76
N ASP A 294 -27.50 -18.45 -13.77
CA ASP A 294 -28.47 -17.74 -14.60
C ASP A 294 -29.41 -18.74 -15.31
N ASN A 295 -28.89 -19.80 -15.91
CA ASN A 295 -29.73 -20.83 -16.53
C ASN A 295 -30.64 -21.55 -15.52
N LYS A 296 -30.18 -21.76 -14.29
CA LYS A 296 -30.95 -22.48 -13.25
C LYS A 296 -32.04 -21.61 -12.61
N TYR A 297 -31.80 -20.31 -12.44
CA TYR A 297 -32.62 -19.46 -11.58
C TYR A 297 -33.22 -18.22 -12.25
N ARG A 298 -32.92 -17.92 -13.52
CA ARG A 298 -33.47 -16.73 -14.20
C ARG A 298 -34.99 -16.69 -14.14
N ASP A 299 -35.65 -17.82 -14.41
CA ASP A 299 -37.12 -17.92 -14.41
C ASP A 299 -37.71 -17.83 -13.00
N GLN A 300 -36.91 -18.10 -11.96
CA GLN A 300 -37.28 -17.96 -10.54
C GLN A 300 -37.05 -16.53 -10.01
N GLY A 301 -36.41 -15.68 -10.81
CA GLY A 301 -36.21 -14.27 -10.51
C GLY A 301 -34.79 -13.88 -10.11
N LEU A 302 -33.78 -14.71 -10.36
CA LEU A 302 -32.37 -14.28 -10.31
C LEU A 302 -32.03 -13.45 -11.55
N VAL A 303 -31.32 -12.35 -11.38
CA VAL A 303 -30.74 -11.57 -12.48
C VAL A 303 -29.28 -11.28 -12.18
N VAL A 304 -28.38 -11.75 -13.06
CA VAL A 304 -26.97 -11.37 -13.01
C VAL A 304 -26.81 -10.01 -13.69
N LEU A 305 -26.10 -9.07 -13.06
CA LEU A 305 -25.77 -7.77 -13.64
C LEU A 305 -24.25 -7.68 -13.79
N ALA A 306 -23.75 -7.72 -15.03
CA ALA A 306 -22.31 -7.75 -15.31
C ALA A 306 -21.76 -6.36 -15.64
N PHE A 307 -20.73 -5.94 -14.91
CA PHE A 307 -20.10 -4.62 -15.03
C PHE A 307 -18.62 -4.77 -15.42
N PRO A 308 -18.26 -4.69 -16.71
CA PRO A 308 -16.86 -4.73 -17.13
C PRO A 308 -16.06 -3.58 -16.51
N CYS A 309 -14.84 -3.88 -16.06
CA CYS A 309 -13.99 -2.90 -15.40
C CYS A 309 -12.52 -3.12 -15.73
N ASN A 310 -11.83 -2.08 -16.17
CA ASN A 310 -10.41 -2.16 -16.55
C ASN A 310 -9.45 -1.78 -15.41
N GLN A 311 -9.96 -1.55 -14.19
CA GLN A 311 -9.14 -1.06 -13.08
C GLN A 311 -8.19 -2.11 -12.48
N PHE A 312 -8.32 -3.37 -12.86
CA PHE A 312 -7.59 -4.50 -12.25
C PHE A 312 -6.64 -5.11 -13.29
N ALA A 313 -5.34 -4.80 -13.17
CA ALA A 313 -4.28 -5.21 -14.08
C ALA A 313 -4.55 -4.95 -15.58
N LEU A 314 -5.37 -3.94 -15.90
CA LEU A 314 -5.77 -3.61 -17.28
C LEU A 314 -6.33 -4.82 -18.05
N GLN A 315 -7.06 -5.70 -17.36
CA GLN A 315 -7.56 -6.96 -17.93
C GLN A 315 -8.87 -6.81 -18.74
N GLU A 316 -9.41 -5.59 -18.85
CA GLU A 316 -10.56 -5.25 -19.71
C GLU A 316 -10.22 -4.15 -20.73
N PRO A 317 -9.20 -4.34 -21.58
CA PRO A 317 -8.74 -3.29 -22.47
C PRO A 317 -9.75 -2.99 -23.59
N GLY A 318 -10.51 -3.99 -24.04
CA GLY A 318 -11.32 -3.91 -25.26
C GLY A 318 -12.50 -2.94 -25.21
N THR A 319 -13.01 -2.57 -26.39
CA THR A 319 -14.22 -1.74 -26.56
C THR A 319 -15.49 -2.49 -26.15
N HIS A 320 -16.64 -1.81 -26.08
CA HIS A 320 -17.92 -2.47 -25.77
C HIS A 320 -18.22 -3.60 -26.76
N GLU A 321 -17.94 -3.39 -28.05
CA GLU A 321 -18.13 -4.38 -29.11
C GLU A 321 -17.23 -5.59 -28.91
N GLU A 322 -15.95 -5.37 -28.60
CA GLU A 322 -14.98 -6.45 -28.37
C GLU A 322 -15.32 -7.27 -27.13
N ILE A 323 -15.79 -6.60 -26.06
CA ILE A 323 -16.25 -7.28 -24.83
C ILE A 323 -17.48 -8.14 -25.14
N MET A 324 -18.47 -7.58 -25.84
CA MET A 324 -19.68 -8.30 -26.21
C MET A 324 -19.39 -9.48 -27.14
N GLU A 325 -18.43 -9.33 -28.08
CA GLU A 325 -17.97 -10.44 -28.92
C GLU A 325 -17.28 -11.53 -28.09
N PHE A 326 -16.39 -11.14 -27.17
CA PHE A 326 -15.68 -12.08 -26.30
C PHE A 326 -16.63 -12.94 -25.47
N VAL A 327 -17.69 -12.36 -24.90
CA VAL A 327 -18.59 -13.09 -24.00
C VAL A 327 -19.56 -14.03 -24.73
N LYS A 328 -19.70 -13.94 -26.06
CA LYS A 328 -20.51 -14.88 -26.86
C LYS A 328 -20.08 -16.33 -26.68
N LYS A 329 -18.78 -16.59 -26.50
CA LYS A 329 -18.25 -17.95 -26.29
C LYS A 329 -18.75 -18.61 -25.01
N TYR A 330 -19.23 -17.81 -24.04
CA TYR A 330 -19.83 -18.30 -22.80
C TYR A 330 -21.35 -18.38 -22.87
N ASN A 331 -21.99 -17.90 -23.95
CA ASN A 331 -23.44 -17.85 -24.12
C ASN A 331 -24.15 -17.11 -22.97
N CYS A 332 -23.58 -15.98 -22.54
CA CYS A 332 -24.19 -15.14 -21.50
C CYS A 332 -25.50 -14.53 -22.01
N LYS A 333 -26.59 -14.69 -21.25
CA LYS A 333 -27.91 -14.10 -21.56
C LYS A 333 -28.33 -12.98 -20.61
N PHE A 334 -27.56 -12.76 -19.56
CA PHE A 334 -27.77 -11.69 -18.60
C PHE A 334 -27.22 -10.34 -19.12
N PRO A 335 -27.72 -9.21 -18.61
CA PRO A 335 -27.32 -7.88 -19.07
C PRO A 335 -25.87 -7.52 -18.71
N PHE A 336 -25.23 -6.81 -19.64
CA PHE A 336 -23.95 -6.15 -19.46
C PHE A 336 -24.12 -4.63 -19.49
N PHE A 337 -23.45 -3.96 -18.57
CA PHE A 337 -23.37 -2.50 -18.50
C PHE A 337 -22.09 -2.01 -19.18
N GLU A 338 -22.02 -0.71 -19.48
CA GLU A 338 -20.82 -0.12 -20.07
C GLU A 338 -19.58 -0.35 -19.19
N LYS A 339 -18.41 -0.37 -19.83
CA LYS A 339 -17.14 -0.49 -19.13
C LYS A 339 -16.86 0.79 -18.33
N ASN A 340 -16.76 0.69 -17.01
CA ASN A 340 -16.50 1.85 -16.17
C ASN A 340 -15.78 1.47 -14.86
N ASP A 341 -15.34 2.48 -14.12
CA ASP A 341 -14.63 2.32 -12.86
C ASP A 341 -15.57 1.85 -11.74
N VAL A 342 -15.07 0.98 -10.87
CA VAL A 342 -15.79 0.50 -9.67
C VAL A 342 -15.15 0.96 -8.36
N ASN A 343 -13.98 1.59 -8.42
CA ASN A 343 -13.23 2.15 -7.29
C ASN A 343 -12.81 3.60 -7.55
N GLY A 344 -12.61 4.36 -6.47
CA GLY A 344 -12.09 5.73 -6.52
C GLY A 344 -13.14 6.78 -6.89
N ALA A 345 -12.69 8.01 -7.17
CA ALA A 345 -13.58 9.17 -7.34
C ALA A 345 -14.51 9.09 -8.56
N LYS A 346 -14.23 8.19 -9.51
CA LYS A 346 -15.05 7.95 -10.70
C LYS A 346 -15.83 6.62 -10.61
N ALA A 347 -15.82 5.96 -9.46
CA ALA A 347 -16.54 4.70 -9.27
C ALA A 347 -18.03 4.89 -9.58
N ARG A 348 -18.62 4.00 -10.36
CA ARG A 348 -20.05 4.10 -10.68
C ARG A 348 -20.94 4.03 -9.42
N PRO A 349 -22.07 4.76 -9.37
CA PRO A 349 -22.93 4.87 -8.19
C PRO A 349 -23.32 3.52 -7.57
N VAL A 350 -23.63 2.52 -8.41
CA VAL A 350 -23.97 1.16 -7.98
C VAL A 350 -22.87 0.56 -7.09
N PHE A 351 -21.61 0.61 -7.51
CA PHE A 351 -20.51 0.06 -6.72
C PHE A 351 -20.20 0.93 -5.50
N THR A 352 -20.31 2.25 -5.62
CA THR A 352 -20.15 3.17 -4.48
C THR A 352 -21.13 2.82 -3.36
N TYR A 353 -22.41 2.63 -3.68
CA TYR A 353 -23.44 2.22 -2.73
C TYR A 353 -23.16 0.83 -2.12
N LEU A 354 -22.92 -0.17 -2.97
CA LEU A 354 -22.73 -1.56 -2.52
C LEU A 354 -21.51 -1.73 -1.60
N LYS A 355 -20.41 -1.05 -1.90
CA LYS A 355 -19.21 -1.06 -1.06
C LYS A 355 -19.43 -0.35 0.28
N ALA A 356 -20.22 0.72 0.31
CA ALA A 356 -20.58 1.43 1.54
C ALA A 356 -21.42 0.55 2.47
N LYS A 357 -22.44 -0.11 1.94
CA LYS A 357 -23.35 -0.97 2.73
C LYS A 357 -22.74 -2.34 3.08
N LEU A 358 -21.78 -2.84 2.31
CA LEU A 358 -21.08 -4.11 2.55
C LEU A 358 -19.54 -3.89 2.62
N PRO A 359 -19.04 -3.18 3.65
CA PRO A 359 -17.61 -2.94 3.82
C PRO A 359 -16.87 -4.22 4.25
N THR A 360 -15.56 -4.26 4.03
CA THR A 360 -14.71 -5.34 4.57
C THR A 360 -13.79 -4.81 5.67
N LYS A 361 -13.25 -5.71 6.52
CA LYS A 361 -12.33 -5.35 7.61
C LYS A 361 -11.12 -4.50 7.19
N PHE A 362 -10.70 -4.61 5.93
CA PHE A 362 -9.52 -3.93 5.39
C PHE A 362 -9.88 -2.84 4.36
N GLY A 363 -11.12 -2.32 4.40
CA GLY A 363 -11.62 -1.28 3.50
C GLY A 363 -12.82 -1.72 2.66
N SER A 364 -13.52 -0.77 2.08
CA SER A 364 -14.73 -1.01 1.28
C SER A 364 -14.46 -1.25 -0.20
N PHE A 365 -13.27 -0.93 -0.72
CA PHE A 365 -12.95 -1.03 -2.15
C PHE A 365 -13.02 -2.46 -2.72
N VAL A 366 -13.35 -2.59 -4.01
CA VAL A 366 -13.30 -3.85 -4.78
C VAL A 366 -11.83 -4.25 -4.97
N LYS A 367 -11.46 -5.47 -4.58
CA LYS A 367 -10.05 -5.89 -4.56
C LYS A 367 -9.55 -6.41 -5.90
N TRP A 368 -10.42 -7.00 -6.71
CA TRP A 368 -10.06 -7.60 -7.99
C TRP A 368 -11.28 -7.79 -8.90
N ASN A 369 -11.03 -8.25 -10.12
CA ASN A 369 -12.04 -8.80 -11.02
C ASN A 369 -12.87 -9.90 -10.34
N PHE A 370 -14.16 -9.96 -10.66
CA PHE A 370 -15.13 -10.93 -10.14
C PHE A 370 -15.41 -10.81 -8.64
N THR A 371 -15.40 -9.62 -8.05
CA THR A 371 -16.08 -9.41 -6.76
C THR A 371 -17.58 -9.44 -7.01
N LYS A 372 -18.33 -10.13 -6.15
CA LYS A 372 -19.80 -10.25 -6.30
C LYS A 372 -20.52 -9.62 -5.11
N PHE A 373 -21.67 -9.04 -5.40
CA PHE A 373 -22.61 -8.56 -4.41
C PHE A 373 -23.96 -9.22 -4.70
N LEU A 374 -24.56 -9.82 -3.68
CA LEU A 374 -25.89 -10.39 -3.74
C LEU A 374 -26.86 -9.42 -3.06
N ILE A 375 -27.95 -9.12 -3.76
CA ILE A 375 -28.98 -8.15 -3.37
C ILE A 375 -30.32 -8.88 -3.32
N ASP A 376 -31.12 -8.61 -2.30
CA ASP A 376 -32.45 -9.20 -2.13
C ASP A 376 -33.51 -8.59 -3.07
N ARG A 377 -34.74 -9.12 -3.00
CA ARG A 377 -35.89 -8.67 -3.81
C ARG A 377 -36.34 -7.23 -3.51
N LYS A 378 -35.90 -6.65 -2.39
CA LYS A 378 -36.20 -5.28 -1.95
C LYS A 378 -35.10 -4.29 -2.37
N GLY A 379 -34.08 -4.78 -3.07
CA GLY A 379 -32.94 -3.99 -3.51
C GLY A 379 -31.96 -3.68 -2.37
N GLN A 380 -32.01 -4.45 -1.28
CA GLN A 380 -31.10 -4.31 -0.15
C GLN A 380 -29.86 -5.21 -0.33
N PRO A 381 -28.64 -4.68 -0.12
CA PRO A 381 -27.42 -5.48 -0.16
C PRO A 381 -27.44 -6.57 0.93
N TYR A 382 -27.39 -7.84 0.53
CA TYR A 382 -27.41 -8.98 1.45
C TYR A 382 -25.99 -9.41 1.83
N LYS A 383 -25.13 -9.68 0.83
CA LYS A 383 -23.79 -10.22 1.08
C LYS A 383 -22.81 -9.91 -0.04
N ARG A 384 -21.53 -9.82 0.31
CA ARG A 384 -20.40 -9.59 -0.60
C ARG A 384 -19.49 -10.82 -0.62
N PHE A 385 -19.06 -11.23 -1.80
CA PHE A 385 -18.20 -12.40 -2.03
C PHE A 385 -16.86 -12.00 -2.67
N SER A 386 -15.82 -12.74 -2.32
CA SER A 386 -14.45 -12.59 -2.80
C SER A 386 -14.35 -12.90 -4.30
N PRO A 387 -13.38 -12.30 -5.01
CA PRO A 387 -12.96 -12.74 -6.35
C PRO A 387 -12.82 -14.25 -6.51
N TYR A 388 -12.30 -14.92 -5.48
CA TYR A 388 -12.01 -16.36 -5.46
C TYR A 388 -13.20 -17.23 -5.05
N ASP A 389 -14.27 -16.65 -4.51
CA ASP A 389 -15.50 -17.38 -4.24
C ASP A 389 -16.19 -17.66 -5.58
N LEU A 390 -16.29 -18.93 -5.95
CA LEU A 390 -16.99 -19.34 -7.16
C LEU A 390 -18.49 -19.03 -7.04
N PRO A 391 -19.15 -18.54 -8.09
CA PRO A 391 -20.58 -18.24 -8.03
C PRO A 391 -21.44 -19.39 -7.46
N THR A 392 -21.15 -20.62 -7.86
CA THR A 392 -21.86 -21.83 -7.41
C THR A 392 -21.61 -22.18 -5.94
N SER A 393 -20.55 -21.67 -5.30
CA SER A 393 -20.27 -21.98 -3.89
C SER A 393 -21.19 -21.26 -2.90
N PHE A 394 -21.97 -20.28 -3.36
CA PHE A 394 -22.95 -19.55 -2.55
C PHE A 394 -24.37 -19.67 -3.11
N GLU A 395 -24.63 -20.77 -3.81
CA GLU A 395 -25.96 -21.08 -4.36
C GLU A 395 -27.04 -21.11 -3.26
N ASP A 396 -26.72 -21.60 -2.07
CA ASP A 396 -27.66 -21.63 -0.93
C ASP A 396 -28.12 -20.22 -0.52
N ASP A 397 -27.23 -19.22 -0.55
CA ASP A 397 -27.59 -17.82 -0.30
C ASP A 397 -28.57 -17.30 -1.36
N ILE A 398 -28.40 -17.71 -2.62
CA ILE A 398 -29.32 -17.34 -3.72
C ILE A 398 -30.68 -17.99 -3.52
N GLN A 399 -30.72 -19.29 -3.23
CA GLN A 399 -31.97 -20.02 -2.99
C GLN A 399 -32.75 -19.43 -1.81
N LEU A 400 -32.05 -19.06 -0.74
CA LEU A 400 -32.64 -18.41 0.42
C LEU A 400 -33.37 -17.12 0.04
N LEU A 401 -32.75 -16.25 -0.77
CA LEU A 401 -33.36 -15.00 -1.21
C LEU A 401 -34.48 -15.22 -2.23
N LEU A 402 -34.35 -16.21 -3.12
CA LEU A 402 -35.39 -16.55 -4.10
C LEU A 402 -36.67 -17.07 -3.43
N ALA A 403 -36.54 -17.79 -2.32
CA ALA A 403 -37.66 -18.32 -1.53
C ALA A 403 -38.43 -17.22 -0.77
N GLN A 404 -37.86 -16.03 -0.59
CA GLN A 404 -38.57 -14.88 -0.04
C GLN A 404 -39.64 -14.42 -1.04
N LYS A 405 -40.83 -14.09 -0.53
CA LYS A 405 -41.89 -13.50 -1.37
C LYS A 405 -41.40 -12.16 -1.92
N ALA A 406 -41.64 -11.93 -3.21
CA ALA A 406 -41.68 -10.56 -3.71
C ALA A 406 -42.88 -9.88 -3.04
N ASP A 407 -42.67 -8.71 -2.43
CA ASP A 407 -43.80 -7.90 -2.00
C ASP A 407 -44.47 -7.37 -3.28
N ASP A 408 -45.78 -7.65 -3.42
CA ASP A 408 -46.61 -7.32 -4.61
C ASP A 408 -46.64 -5.81 -4.93
#